data_AF-A0A7C1K660-F1
#
_entry.id   AF-A0A7C1K660-F1
#
_cell.length_a   1.000
_cell.length_b   1.000
_cell.length_c   1.000
_cell.angle_alpha   90.00
_cell.angle_beta   90.00
_cell.angle_gamma   90.00
#
_symmetry.space_group_name_H-M   'P 1'
#
loop_
_entity.id
_entity.type
_entity.pdbx_description
1 polymer ?
#
loop_
_entity_poly.entity_id
_entity_poly.type
_entity_poly.pdbx_seq_one_letter_code
_entity_poly.pdbx_strand_id
1 'polypeptide(L)'
;MKWIRVPYKSGWFTVIIPTLTFLTVWFGSFLLALALLGWNVSDWVGMLLCAGGILPGLIVSAAIYPLLLRLAARGQGRLSLEGPTLRWRIGFRQGKINLAQPHDARIAADPTGAGLTLQGNKAYVNIHFRGLPRQDVLAFFPAPFFVDDVFITPEMGSWGFDTAVDDATVRDFAVALLETLWGQRQKNRHFLLYQKFPWSRCPQPDFPYVRLIEWERRSVAEEAFIQQLEQQFVDGLSDSYVRATPDYLVGWVYRSVRSTLSGQPDYYCVMPLGYISAEASLPQPDWEPFIIGHVLKEALATALKTTAPAGGPYLEDRHYLYVRGQSEDGAPLELAFDWYGPADDGYDEAQFLVRFVYAMRQQKRTSGKMRP
;
A
#
# COMPACT_ATOMS: atom_id res chain seq x y z
N MET A 1 -28.75 -14.41 -20.10
CA MET A 1 -27.60 -13.48 -19.98
C MET A 1 -28.14 -12.06 -19.85
N LYS A 2 -28.08 -11.45 -18.66
CA LYS A 2 -28.59 -10.09 -18.41
C LYS A 2 -27.43 -9.11 -18.44
N TRP A 3 -27.31 -8.36 -19.53
CA TRP A 3 -26.35 -7.25 -19.62
C TRP A 3 -26.94 -6.02 -18.94
N ILE A 4 -26.18 -5.42 -18.03
CA ILE A 4 -26.51 -4.12 -17.45
C ILE A 4 -25.78 -3.03 -18.24
N ARG A 5 -26.48 -1.93 -18.54
CA ARG A 5 -25.86 -0.75 -19.16
C ARG A 5 -25.53 0.23 -18.05
N VAL A 6 -24.27 0.62 -17.96
CA VAL A 6 -23.77 1.48 -16.89
C VAL A 6 -22.88 2.59 -17.45
N PRO A 7 -22.82 3.76 -16.80
CA PRO A 7 -21.86 4.79 -17.15
C PRO A 7 -20.43 4.27 -17.08
N TYR A 8 -19.58 4.75 -17.99
CA TYR A 8 -18.17 4.42 -18.04
C TYR A 8 -17.35 5.69 -18.28
N LYS A 9 -16.42 6.00 -17.37
CA LYS A 9 -15.45 7.08 -17.56
C LYS A 9 -14.19 6.53 -18.22
N SER A 10 -13.84 7.08 -19.37
CA SER A 10 -12.73 6.59 -20.19
C SER A 10 -11.37 7.14 -19.75
N GLY A 11 -10.40 6.23 -19.57
CA GLY A 11 -8.99 6.54 -19.28
C GLY A 11 -8.32 7.42 -20.33
N TRP A 12 -8.85 7.46 -21.56
CA TRP A 12 -8.37 8.41 -22.58
C TRP A 12 -8.54 9.86 -22.14
N PHE A 13 -9.68 10.20 -21.54
CA PHE A 13 -9.98 11.58 -21.13
C PHE A 13 -9.47 11.89 -19.73
N THR A 14 -9.32 10.89 -18.85
CA THR A 14 -8.88 11.12 -17.47
C THR A 14 -7.36 11.08 -17.31
N VAL A 15 -6.63 10.36 -18.17
CA VAL A 15 -5.17 10.18 -18.07
C VAL A 15 -4.46 10.54 -19.37
N ILE A 16 -4.78 9.85 -20.48
CA ILE A 16 -3.94 9.91 -21.69
C ILE A 16 -3.92 11.30 -22.33
N ILE A 17 -5.10 11.88 -22.63
CA ILE A 17 -5.20 13.21 -23.25
C ILE A 17 -4.59 14.30 -22.35
N PRO A 18 -4.91 14.38 -21.04
CA PRO A 18 -4.25 15.32 -20.14
C PRO A 18 -2.72 15.21 -20.17
N THR A 19 -2.17 13.99 -20.10
CA THR A 19 -0.72 13.77 -20.16
C THR A 19 -0.14 14.20 -21.51
N LEU A 20 -0.79 13.86 -22.62
CA LEU A 20 -0.33 14.28 -23.95
C LEU A 20 -0.41 15.79 -24.14
N THR A 21 -1.45 16.44 -23.64
CA THR A 21 -1.58 17.91 -23.66
C THR A 21 -0.46 18.55 -22.85
N PHE A 22 -0.21 18.06 -21.63
CA PHE A 22 0.90 18.50 -20.79
C PHE A 22 2.23 18.40 -21.53
N LEU A 23 2.58 17.21 -22.04
CA LEU A 23 3.84 16.95 -22.72
C LEU A 23 4.01 17.82 -23.97
N THR A 24 2.93 18.00 -24.73
CA THR A 24 2.94 18.81 -25.96
C THR A 24 3.18 20.29 -25.65
N VAL A 25 2.50 20.84 -24.64
CA VAL A 25 2.65 22.25 -24.24
C VAL A 25 4.01 22.48 -23.60
N TRP A 26 4.46 21.58 -22.73
CA TRP A 26 5.76 21.65 -22.09
C TRP A 26 6.88 21.66 -23.14
N PHE A 27 6.94 20.63 -23.97
CA PHE A 27 7.97 20.50 -25.00
C PHE A 27 7.87 21.61 -26.05
N GLY A 28 6.65 21.97 -26.47
CA GLY A 28 6.41 23.05 -27.41
C GLY A 28 6.86 24.42 -26.88
N SER A 29 6.58 24.74 -25.61
CA SER A 29 7.01 25.99 -24.98
C SER A 29 8.54 26.07 -24.85
N PHE A 30 9.18 24.95 -24.51
CA PHE A 30 10.63 24.85 -24.47
C PHE A 30 11.26 25.08 -25.85
N LEU A 31 10.79 24.38 -26.89
CA LEU A 31 11.28 24.55 -28.26
C LEU A 31 11.02 25.95 -28.80
N LEU A 32 9.86 26.54 -28.52
CA LEU A 32 9.54 27.90 -28.93
C LEU A 32 10.51 28.91 -28.31
N ALA A 33 10.80 28.78 -27.02
CA ALA A 33 11.75 29.66 -26.34
C ALA A 33 13.18 29.50 -26.90
N LEU A 34 13.63 28.27 -27.17
CA LEU A 34 14.92 28.03 -27.84
C LEU A 34 14.99 28.68 -29.22
N ALA A 35 13.93 28.55 -30.01
CA ALA A 35 13.87 29.15 -31.35
C ALA A 35 13.91 30.68 -31.29
N LEU A 36 13.19 31.30 -30.35
CA LEU A 36 13.20 32.76 -30.14
C LEU A 36 14.57 33.28 -29.68
N LEU A 37 15.34 32.46 -28.96
CA LEU A 37 16.69 32.78 -28.50
C LEU A 37 17.79 32.34 -29.47
N GLY A 38 17.42 31.84 -30.65
CA GLY A 38 18.36 31.53 -31.73
C GLY A 38 19.17 30.24 -31.53
N TRP A 39 18.68 29.28 -30.73
CA TRP A 39 19.26 27.95 -30.48
C TRP A 39 20.67 27.91 -29.86
N ASN A 40 21.36 29.04 -29.76
CA ASN A 40 22.68 29.17 -29.16
C ASN A 40 22.57 29.70 -27.72
N VAL A 41 21.92 28.92 -26.87
CA VAL A 41 21.69 29.25 -25.46
C VAL A 41 22.57 28.37 -24.59
N SER A 42 23.10 28.92 -23.50
CA SER A 42 23.89 28.14 -22.55
C SER A 42 23.05 27.05 -21.89
N ASP A 43 23.70 25.96 -21.49
CA ASP A 43 23.05 24.80 -20.88
C ASP A 43 22.17 25.18 -19.68
N TRP A 44 22.63 26.11 -18.83
CA TRP A 44 21.86 26.63 -17.70
C TRP A 44 20.57 27.33 -18.11
N VAL A 45 20.61 28.13 -19.17
CA VAL A 45 19.40 28.79 -19.71
C VAL A 45 18.48 27.75 -20.33
N GLY A 46 19.02 26.75 -21.02
CA GLY A 46 18.27 25.59 -21.51
C GLY A 46 17.53 24.84 -20.39
N MET A 47 18.20 24.56 -19.27
CA MET A 47 17.58 23.93 -18.10
C MET A 47 16.47 24.80 -17.49
N LEU A 48 16.70 26.11 -17.35
CA LEU A 48 15.70 27.04 -16.84
C LEU A 48 14.48 27.14 -17.76
N LEU A 49 14.67 27.12 -19.08
CA LEU A 49 13.56 27.11 -20.04
C LEU A 49 12.79 25.78 -20.01
N CYS A 50 13.51 24.66 -19.87
CA CYS A 50 12.90 23.35 -19.74
C CYS A 50 12.05 23.25 -18.47
N ALA A 51 12.58 23.69 -17.33
CA ALA A 51 11.84 23.78 -16.07
C ALA A 51 10.70 24.81 -16.15
N GLY A 52 10.94 25.97 -16.75
CA GLY A 52 9.96 27.03 -16.93
C GLY A 52 8.77 26.62 -17.80
N GLY A 53 9.00 25.75 -18.79
CA GLY A 53 7.95 25.18 -19.65
C GLY A 53 6.98 24.24 -18.92
N ILE A 54 7.31 23.77 -17.72
CA ILE A 54 6.42 22.92 -16.91
C ILE A 54 5.18 23.73 -16.49
N LEU A 55 5.37 24.99 -16.08
CA LEU A 55 4.27 25.88 -15.64
C LEU A 55 3.16 26.05 -16.69
N PRO A 56 3.43 26.45 -17.94
CA PRO A 56 2.39 26.54 -18.96
C PRO A 56 1.76 25.17 -19.26
N GLY A 57 2.55 24.08 -19.24
CA GLY A 57 2.02 22.72 -19.36
C GLY A 57 0.98 22.38 -18.29
N LEU A 58 1.30 22.67 -17.03
CA LEU A 58 0.40 22.45 -15.88
C LEU A 58 -0.85 23.34 -15.98
N ILE A 59 -0.68 24.64 -16.26
CA ILE A 59 -1.78 25.60 -16.36
C ILE A 59 -2.78 25.17 -17.43
N VAL A 60 -2.30 24.84 -18.64
CA VAL A 60 -3.17 24.43 -19.75
C VAL A 60 -3.86 23.11 -19.43
N SER A 61 -3.14 22.14 -18.87
CA SER A 61 -3.71 20.83 -18.51
C SER A 61 -4.80 20.99 -17.46
N ALA A 62 -4.56 21.78 -16.40
CA ALA A 62 -5.54 22.08 -15.35
C ALA A 62 -6.77 22.82 -15.89
N ALA A 63 -6.57 23.78 -16.81
CA ALA A 63 -7.66 24.53 -17.42
C ALA A 63 -8.57 23.64 -18.30
N ILE A 64 -7.99 22.68 -19.03
CA ILE A 64 -8.73 21.80 -19.94
C ILE A 64 -9.34 20.59 -19.20
N TYR A 65 -8.79 20.20 -18.04
CA TYR A 65 -9.19 18.98 -17.32
C TYR A 65 -10.70 18.89 -17.00
N PRO A 66 -11.40 19.93 -16.53
CA PRO A 66 -12.83 19.86 -16.26
C PRO A 66 -13.66 19.53 -17.51
N LEU A 67 -13.24 20.02 -18.67
CA LEU A 67 -13.88 19.72 -19.95
C LEU A 67 -13.68 18.24 -20.31
N LEU A 68 -12.46 17.72 -20.14
CA LEU A 68 -12.15 16.31 -20.40
C LEU A 68 -12.94 15.38 -19.47
N LEU A 69 -13.07 15.72 -18.19
CA LEU A 69 -13.91 14.95 -17.25
C LEU A 69 -15.39 14.93 -17.68
N ARG A 70 -15.93 16.06 -18.14
CA ARG A 70 -17.30 16.13 -18.68
C ARG A 70 -17.48 15.26 -19.93
N LEU A 71 -16.47 15.19 -20.79
CA LEU A 71 -16.48 14.29 -21.96
C LEU A 71 -16.35 12.83 -21.55
N ALA A 72 -15.50 12.53 -20.56
CA ALA A 72 -15.32 11.19 -20.01
C ALA A 72 -16.63 10.62 -19.46
N ALA A 73 -17.42 11.46 -18.78
CA ALA A 73 -18.69 11.08 -18.14
C ALA A 73 -19.82 10.70 -19.12
N ARG A 74 -19.67 10.96 -20.43
CA ARG A 74 -20.67 10.63 -21.45
C ARG A 74 -20.58 9.18 -21.95
N GLY A 75 -19.54 8.44 -21.56
CA GLY A 75 -19.36 7.06 -21.97
C GLY A 75 -20.39 6.13 -21.35
N GLN A 76 -20.84 5.15 -22.12
CA GLN A 76 -21.61 4.01 -21.63
C GLN A 76 -20.86 2.73 -21.95
N GLY A 77 -20.95 1.77 -21.03
CA GLY A 77 -20.52 0.40 -21.30
C GLY A 77 -21.53 -0.60 -20.76
N ARG A 78 -21.22 -1.87 -20.97
CA ARG A 78 -22.07 -2.99 -20.56
C ARG A 78 -21.28 -3.94 -19.69
N LEU A 79 -21.90 -4.39 -18.62
CA LEU A 79 -21.38 -5.41 -17.72
C LEU A 79 -22.33 -6.61 -17.73
N SER A 80 -21.78 -7.80 -17.59
CA SER A 80 -22.55 -9.03 -17.39
C SER A 80 -21.72 -9.99 -16.57
N LEU A 81 -22.37 -10.65 -15.62
CA LEU A 81 -21.79 -11.74 -14.85
C LEU A 81 -22.49 -13.04 -15.25
N GLU A 82 -21.72 -14.05 -15.64
CA GLU A 82 -22.23 -15.38 -16.00
C GLU A 82 -21.45 -16.44 -15.22
N GLY A 83 -22.05 -16.93 -14.14
CA GLY A 83 -21.33 -17.77 -13.18
C GLY A 83 -20.05 -17.06 -12.72
N PRO A 84 -18.87 -17.69 -12.80
CA PRO A 84 -17.61 -17.06 -12.40
C PRO A 84 -17.05 -16.09 -13.45
N THR A 85 -17.71 -15.90 -14.60
CA THR A 85 -17.16 -15.09 -15.69
C THR A 85 -17.76 -13.69 -15.70
N LEU A 86 -16.92 -12.69 -15.42
CA LEU A 86 -17.24 -11.29 -15.65
C LEU A 86 -16.91 -10.91 -17.10
N ARG A 87 -17.89 -10.33 -17.80
CA ARG A 87 -17.72 -9.78 -19.15
C ARG A 87 -18.06 -8.31 -19.16
N TRP A 88 -17.30 -7.55 -19.94
CA TRP A 88 -17.55 -6.14 -20.13
C TRP A 88 -17.37 -5.73 -21.59
N ARG A 89 -18.09 -4.67 -21.99
CA ARG A 89 -17.98 -4.09 -23.33
C ARG A 89 -18.07 -2.57 -23.27
N ILE A 90 -17.12 -1.90 -23.92
CA ILE A 90 -17.05 -0.43 -24.03
C ILE A 90 -16.80 -0.11 -25.51
N GLY A 91 -17.83 0.36 -26.22
CA GLY A 91 -17.78 0.53 -27.67
C GLY A 91 -17.40 -0.78 -28.39
N PHE A 92 -16.24 -0.76 -29.07
CA PHE A 92 -15.66 -1.92 -29.75
C PHE A 92 -14.76 -2.79 -28.85
N ARG A 93 -14.31 -2.27 -27.70
CA ARG A 93 -13.49 -3.03 -26.76
C ARG A 93 -14.37 -3.96 -25.94
N GLN A 94 -13.91 -5.20 -25.79
CA GLN A 94 -14.55 -6.20 -24.94
C GLN A 94 -13.49 -6.87 -24.08
N GLY A 95 -13.87 -7.22 -22.86
CA GLY A 95 -13.02 -7.97 -21.95
C GLY A 95 -13.79 -9.06 -21.24
N LYS A 96 -13.06 -10.07 -20.81
CA LYS A 96 -13.57 -11.21 -20.05
C LYS A 96 -12.56 -11.57 -18.98
N ILE A 97 -13.02 -11.71 -17.75
CA ILE A 97 -12.25 -12.20 -16.60
C ILE A 97 -13.00 -13.42 -16.07
N ASN A 98 -12.33 -14.56 -16.01
CA ASN A 98 -12.87 -15.76 -15.38
C ASN A 98 -12.34 -15.85 -13.95
N LEU A 99 -13.20 -15.59 -12.97
CA LEU A 99 -12.86 -15.59 -11.54
C LEU A 99 -12.54 -16.99 -11.01
N ALA A 100 -12.88 -18.06 -11.75
CA ALA A 100 -12.48 -19.43 -11.40
C ALA A 100 -11.01 -19.74 -11.74
N GLN A 101 -10.33 -18.84 -12.45
CA GLN A 101 -8.89 -18.91 -12.73
C GLN A 101 -8.12 -17.93 -11.82
N PRO A 102 -6.79 -18.09 -11.67
CA PRO A 102 -5.97 -17.12 -10.97
C PRO A 102 -6.22 -15.69 -11.48
N HIS A 103 -6.53 -14.80 -10.56
CA HIS A 103 -6.82 -13.40 -10.84
C HIS A 103 -6.40 -12.54 -9.64
N ASP A 104 -6.32 -11.24 -9.87
CA ASP A 104 -6.08 -10.25 -8.82
C ASP A 104 -7.36 -9.42 -8.67
N ALA A 105 -7.95 -9.47 -7.48
CA ALA A 105 -9.10 -8.64 -7.12
C ALA A 105 -8.78 -7.82 -5.88
N ARG A 106 -8.95 -6.50 -5.96
CA ARG A 106 -8.91 -5.59 -4.83
C ARG A 106 -10.30 -5.01 -4.61
N ILE A 107 -10.71 -4.95 -3.35
CA ILE A 107 -12.00 -4.40 -2.94
C ILE A 107 -11.70 -3.29 -1.94
N ALA A 108 -12.34 -2.15 -2.15
CA ALA A 108 -12.27 -1.01 -1.26
C ALA A 108 -13.68 -0.51 -1.04
N ALA A 109 -14.01 -0.11 0.18
CA ALA A 109 -15.32 0.40 0.51
C ALA A 109 -15.25 1.40 1.66
N ASP A 110 -15.93 2.52 1.46
CA ASP A 110 -16.09 3.60 2.41
C ASP A 110 -17.59 3.76 2.77
N PRO A 111 -17.97 4.78 3.56
CA PRO A 111 -19.39 5.02 3.86
C PRO A 111 -20.27 5.39 2.66
N THR A 112 -19.66 5.83 1.55
CA THR A 112 -20.36 6.37 0.37
C THR A 112 -20.49 5.37 -0.78
N GLY A 113 -19.62 4.36 -0.83
CA GLY A 113 -19.66 3.34 -1.87
C GLY A 113 -18.50 2.35 -1.81
N ALA A 114 -18.39 1.57 -2.88
CA ALA A 114 -17.35 0.56 -3.04
C ALA A 114 -16.66 0.65 -4.41
N GLY A 115 -15.36 0.40 -4.43
CA GLY A 115 -14.55 0.22 -5.62
C GLY A 115 -14.04 -1.22 -5.72
N LEU A 116 -14.11 -1.79 -6.92
CA LEU A 116 -13.51 -3.07 -7.24
C LEU A 116 -12.56 -2.90 -8.42
N THR A 117 -11.32 -3.35 -8.22
CA THR A 117 -10.32 -3.46 -9.28
C THR A 117 -10.07 -4.93 -9.54
N LEU A 118 -10.30 -5.37 -10.76
CA LEU A 118 -10.21 -6.76 -11.18
C LEU A 118 -9.24 -6.89 -12.35
N GLN A 119 -8.24 -7.75 -12.19
CA GLN A 119 -7.26 -8.07 -13.20
C GLN A 119 -7.21 -9.58 -13.42
N GLY A 120 -7.48 -9.99 -14.64
CA GLY A 120 -7.18 -11.34 -15.13
C GLY A 120 -6.00 -11.31 -16.11
N ASN A 121 -5.69 -12.46 -16.70
CA ASN A 121 -4.52 -12.64 -17.56
C ASN A 121 -4.43 -11.61 -18.73
N LYS A 122 -5.55 -11.25 -19.37
CA LYS A 122 -5.59 -10.35 -20.53
C LYS A 122 -6.59 -9.20 -20.41
N ALA A 123 -7.19 -9.02 -19.24
CA ALA A 123 -8.27 -8.08 -19.06
C ALA A 123 -8.18 -7.43 -17.68
N TYR A 124 -8.44 -6.13 -17.66
CA TYR A 124 -8.48 -5.31 -16.46
C TYR A 124 -9.80 -4.54 -16.46
N VAL A 125 -10.41 -4.38 -15.30
CA VAL A 125 -11.63 -3.60 -15.14
C VAL A 125 -11.71 -2.99 -13.74
N ASN A 126 -12.09 -1.72 -13.70
CA ASN A 126 -12.48 -1.00 -12.48
C ASN A 126 -13.98 -0.79 -12.48
N ILE A 127 -14.63 -1.07 -11.35
CA ILE A 127 -16.06 -0.90 -11.16
C ILE A 127 -16.28 -0.18 -9.84
N HIS A 128 -17.02 0.91 -9.89
CA HIS A 128 -17.38 1.72 -8.73
C HIS A 128 -18.89 1.66 -8.54
N PHE A 129 -19.31 1.30 -7.32
CA PHE A 129 -20.68 1.20 -6.87
C PHE A 129 -20.95 2.30 -5.83
N ARG A 130 -21.62 3.38 -6.25
CA ARG A 130 -22.09 4.44 -5.35
C ARG A 130 -23.30 3.93 -4.57
N GLY A 131 -23.36 4.26 -3.28
CA GLY A 131 -24.44 3.83 -2.38
C GLY A 131 -24.31 2.38 -1.89
N LEU A 132 -23.18 1.72 -2.12
CA LEU A 132 -22.87 0.40 -1.57
C LEU A 132 -21.87 0.54 -0.40
N PRO A 133 -22.34 0.85 0.81
CA PRO A 133 -21.46 1.14 1.93
C PRO A 133 -20.65 -0.10 2.35
N ARG A 134 -19.53 0.14 3.03
CA ARG A 134 -18.65 -0.91 3.57
C ARG A 134 -19.38 -2.04 4.30
N GLN A 135 -20.37 -1.73 5.13
CA GLN A 135 -21.14 -2.72 5.88
C GLN A 135 -21.91 -3.69 4.97
N ASP A 136 -22.47 -3.20 3.85
CA ASP A 136 -23.14 -4.04 2.86
C ASP A 136 -22.13 -4.89 2.10
N VAL A 137 -20.96 -4.34 1.76
CA VAL A 137 -19.87 -5.11 1.15
C VAL A 137 -19.44 -6.26 2.07
N LEU A 138 -19.27 -5.99 3.37
CA LEU A 138 -18.84 -6.98 4.36
C LEU A 138 -19.91 -8.05 4.64
N ALA A 139 -21.18 -7.78 4.36
CA ALA A 139 -22.24 -8.79 4.45
C ALA A 139 -22.06 -9.90 3.40
N PHE A 140 -21.53 -9.57 2.21
CA PHE A 140 -21.30 -10.54 1.12
C PHE A 140 -19.84 -10.99 1.00
N PHE A 141 -18.90 -10.17 1.50
CA PHE A 141 -17.47 -10.46 1.54
C PHE A 141 -16.92 -10.25 2.96
N PRO A 142 -17.09 -11.23 3.87
CA PRO A 142 -16.83 -11.07 5.31
C PRO A 142 -15.33 -11.16 5.65
N ALA A 143 -14.52 -10.26 5.10
CA ALA A 143 -13.09 -10.13 5.37
C ALA A 143 -12.73 -8.65 5.57
N PRO A 144 -12.93 -8.09 6.79
CA PRO A 144 -12.85 -6.66 7.03
C PRO A 144 -11.48 -6.07 6.75
N PHE A 145 -10.38 -6.77 7.06
CA PHE A 145 -9.03 -6.25 6.81
C PHE A 145 -8.52 -6.52 5.38
N PHE A 146 -9.31 -7.22 4.57
CA PHE A 146 -9.07 -7.33 3.13
C PHE A 146 -9.68 -6.17 2.35
N VAL A 147 -10.83 -5.65 2.82
CA VAL A 147 -11.53 -4.54 2.17
C VAL A 147 -10.89 -3.22 2.61
N ASP A 148 -10.33 -2.50 1.65
CA ASP A 148 -9.65 -1.22 1.91
C ASP A 148 -10.65 -0.12 2.28
N ASP A 149 -10.20 0.88 3.03
CA ASP A 149 -11.05 2.01 3.43
C ASP A 149 -11.05 3.16 2.41
N VAL A 150 -10.13 3.15 1.44
CA VAL A 150 -9.95 4.23 0.48
C VAL A 150 -9.91 3.69 -0.94
N PHE A 151 -10.66 4.31 -1.83
CA PHE A 151 -10.53 4.11 -3.26
C PHE A 151 -10.62 5.42 -4.03
N ILE A 152 -9.87 5.49 -5.12
CA ILE A 152 -9.92 6.63 -6.03
C ILE A 152 -11.16 6.47 -6.89
N THR A 153 -12.13 7.34 -6.71
CA THR A 153 -13.35 7.35 -7.53
C THR A 153 -13.05 7.88 -8.93
N PRO A 154 -13.94 7.63 -9.90
CA PRO A 154 -13.82 8.25 -11.21
C PRO A 154 -14.02 9.77 -11.20
N GLU A 155 -14.53 10.35 -10.12
CA GLU A 155 -14.57 11.81 -9.92
C GLU A 155 -13.20 12.35 -9.47
N MET A 156 -12.40 11.52 -8.80
CA MET A 156 -11.02 11.81 -8.40
C MET A 156 -9.99 11.46 -9.50
N GLY A 157 -10.45 11.21 -10.73
CA GLY A 157 -9.58 10.96 -11.89
C GLY A 157 -9.34 9.49 -12.26
N SER A 158 -9.93 8.54 -11.53
CA SER A 158 -9.90 7.12 -11.94
C SER A 158 -10.72 6.89 -13.22
N TRP A 159 -10.37 5.86 -13.99
CA TRP A 159 -11.21 5.37 -15.09
C TRP A 159 -11.88 4.06 -14.71
N GLY A 160 -13.07 3.82 -15.27
CA GLY A 160 -13.84 2.63 -14.93
C GLY A 160 -15.33 2.81 -15.10
N PHE A 161 -16.05 1.75 -14.74
CA PHE A 161 -17.50 1.79 -14.61
C PHE A 161 -17.90 2.53 -13.33
N ASP A 162 -18.88 3.41 -13.43
CA ASP A 162 -19.36 4.24 -12.31
C ASP A 162 -20.88 4.14 -12.27
N THR A 163 -21.41 3.48 -11.25
CA THR A 163 -22.83 3.16 -11.19
C THR A 163 -23.38 3.30 -9.77
N ALA A 164 -24.64 3.70 -9.65
CA ALA A 164 -25.32 3.79 -8.37
C ALA A 164 -26.15 2.52 -8.14
N VAL A 165 -26.13 1.99 -6.91
CA VAL A 165 -26.90 0.78 -6.55
C VAL A 165 -28.37 1.05 -6.23
N ASP A 166 -28.86 2.26 -6.49
CA ASP A 166 -30.28 2.62 -6.38
C ASP A 166 -31.15 1.84 -7.38
N ASP A 167 -30.57 1.44 -8.52
CA ASP A 167 -31.19 0.51 -9.46
C ASP A 167 -31.04 -0.93 -8.94
N ALA A 168 -32.17 -1.59 -8.65
CA ALA A 168 -32.22 -2.98 -8.22
C ALA A 168 -31.41 -3.92 -9.13
N THR A 169 -31.39 -3.69 -10.45
CA THR A 169 -30.62 -4.51 -11.38
C THR A 169 -29.11 -4.35 -11.19
N VAL A 170 -28.65 -3.13 -10.87
CA VAL A 170 -27.23 -2.85 -10.57
C VAL A 170 -26.86 -3.42 -9.22
N ARG A 171 -27.74 -3.29 -8.22
CA ARG A 171 -27.57 -3.87 -6.89
C ARG A 171 -27.44 -5.38 -6.96
N ASP A 172 -28.34 -6.06 -7.64
CA ASP A 172 -28.30 -7.52 -7.84
C ASP A 172 -27.00 -7.96 -8.51
N PHE A 173 -26.53 -7.20 -9.50
CA PHE A 173 -25.24 -7.46 -10.14
C PHE A 173 -24.06 -7.28 -9.18
N ALA A 174 -24.05 -6.20 -8.38
CA ALA A 174 -22.99 -5.92 -7.42
C ALA A 174 -22.90 -7.00 -6.35
N VAL A 175 -24.05 -7.41 -5.80
CA VAL A 175 -24.15 -8.51 -4.82
C VAL A 175 -23.66 -9.81 -5.44
N ALA A 176 -24.16 -10.20 -6.62
CA ALA A 176 -23.73 -11.42 -7.28
C ALA A 176 -22.22 -11.43 -7.60
N LEU A 177 -21.64 -10.27 -7.94
CA LEU A 177 -20.20 -10.14 -8.15
C LEU A 177 -19.42 -10.34 -6.85
N LEU A 178 -19.84 -9.73 -5.75
CA LEU A 178 -19.20 -9.89 -4.44
C LEU A 178 -19.29 -11.33 -3.93
N GLU A 179 -20.47 -11.97 -4.04
CA GLU A 179 -20.66 -13.37 -3.70
C GLU A 179 -19.78 -14.29 -4.55
N THR A 180 -19.66 -14.01 -5.84
CA THR A 180 -18.80 -14.77 -6.74
C THR A 180 -17.32 -14.60 -6.37
N LEU A 181 -16.88 -13.38 -6.06
CA LEU A 181 -15.52 -13.11 -5.60
C LEU A 181 -15.23 -13.82 -4.27
N TRP A 182 -16.18 -13.82 -3.34
CA TRP A 182 -16.07 -14.57 -2.10
C TRP A 182 -15.99 -16.08 -2.35
N GLY A 183 -16.85 -16.61 -3.22
CA GLY A 183 -16.85 -18.03 -3.60
C GLY A 183 -15.55 -18.46 -4.28
N GLN A 184 -14.93 -17.58 -5.07
CA GLN A 184 -13.69 -17.83 -5.80
C GLN A 184 -12.43 -17.25 -5.14
N ARG A 185 -12.51 -16.84 -3.87
CA ARG A 185 -11.42 -16.15 -3.15
C ARG A 185 -10.10 -16.92 -3.12
N GLN A 186 -10.14 -18.25 -3.18
CA GLN A 186 -8.96 -19.12 -3.25
C GLN A 186 -8.19 -19.03 -4.58
N LYS A 187 -8.76 -18.34 -5.58
CA LYS A 187 -8.11 -18.01 -6.85
C LYS A 187 -7.68 -16.55 -6.94
N ASN A 188 -8.02 -15.74 -5.94
CA ASN A 188 -7.59 -14.35 -5.86
C ASN A 188 -6.22 -14.26 -5.17
N ARG A 189 -5.17 -13.89 -5.91
CA ARG A 189 -3.80 -13.80 -5.38
C ARG A 189 -3.70 -12.86 -4.18
N HIS A 190 -4.37 -11.71 -4.23
CA HIS A 190 -4.39 -10.77 -3.10
C HIS A 190 -5.04 -11.36 -1.85
N PHE A 191 -6.11 -12.15 -2.04
CA PHE A 191 -6.77 -12.79 -0.92
C PHE A 191 -5.90 -13.90 -0.30
N LEU A 192 -5.10 -14.59 -1.11
CA LEU A 192 -4.13 -15.56 -0.61
C LEU A 192 -3.02 -14.90 0.22
N LEU A 193 -2.55 -13.71 -0.16
CA LEU A 193 -1.62 -12.91 0.67
C LEU A 193 -2.27 -12.51 1.99
N TYR A 194 -3.51 -12.02 1.92
CA TYR A 194 -4.31 -11.71 3.12
C TYR A 194 -4.42 -12.92 4.05
N GLN A 195 -4.71 -14.12 3.55
CA GLN A 195 -4.91 -15.31 4.37
C GLN A 195 -3.69 -15.77 5.17
N LYS A 196 -2.48 -15.31 4.83
CA LYS A 196 -1.27 -15.63 5.58
C LYS A 196 -1.33 -15.13 7.02
N PHE A 197 -1.95 -13.98 7.25
CA PHE A 197 -1.96 -13.33 8.55
C PHE A 197 -3.13 -13.79 9.43
N PRO A 198 -2.92 -14.01 10.74
CA PRO A 198 -3.95 -14.49 11.66
C PRO A 198 -4.88 -13.36 12.15
N TRP A 199 -5.62 -12.73 11.23
CA TRP A 199 -6.40 -11.51 11.51
C TRP A 199 -7.39 -11.58 12.66
N SER A 200 -7.90 -12.77 13.02
CA SER A 200 -8.89 -12.93 14.10
C SER A 200 -8.27 -13.21 15.47
N ARG A 201 -6.95 -13.44 15.53
CA ARG A 201 -6.25 -13.78 16.78
C ARG A 201 -5.79 -12.48 17.47
N CYS A 202 -6.20 -12.28 18.71
CA CYS A 202 -5.62 -11.22 19.54
C CYS A 202 -4.16 -11.60 19.88
N PRO A 203 -3.19 -10.68 19.72
CA PRO A 203 -1.80 -10.97 20.02
C PRO A 203 -1.59 -11.16 21.53
N GLN A 204 -0.74 -12.12 21.87
CA GLN A 204 -0.35 -12.50 23.24
C GLN A 204 1.18 -12.50 23.39
N PRO A 205 1.84 -11.34 23.23
CA PRO A 205 3.26 -11.24 23.52
C PRO A 205 3.51 -11.40 25.02
N ASP A 206 4.65 -12.00 25.36
CA ASP A 206 5.13 -12.24 26.73
C ASP A 206 5.51 -10.94 27.45
N PHE A 207 5.83 -9.89 26.68
CA PHE A 207 6.21 -8.57 27.20
C PHE A 207 5.58 -7.44 26.37
N PRO A 208 5.22 -6.29 27.00
CA PRO A 208 4.53 -5.19 26.32
C PRO A 208 5.46 -4.11 25.73
N TYR A 209 6.78 -4.30 25.75
CA TYR A 209 7.79 -3.33 25.31
C TYR A 209 8.66 -3.88 24.17
N VAL A 210 9.34 -3.01 23.43
CA VAL A 210 10.31 -3.44 22.43
C VAL A 210 11.57 -3.93 23.13
N ARG A 211 11.97 -5.16 22.82
CA ARG A 211 13.18 -5.79 23.38
C ARG A 211 14.27 -5.85 22.32
N LEU A 212 15.44 -5.35 22.67
CA LEU A 212 16.66 -5.45 21.87
C LEU A 212 17.51 -6.62 22.40
N ILE A 213 17.82 -7.58 21.53
CA ILE A 213 18.66 -8.73 21.87
C ILE A 213 19.95 -8.64 21.05
N GLU A 214 21.08 -8.43 21.73
CA GLU A 214 22.40 -8.36 21.09
C GLU A 214 22.85 -9.74 20.64
N TRP A 215 23.26 -9.86 19.38
CA TRP A 215 23.64 -11.15 18.79
C TRP A 215 24.75 -11.85 19.58
N GLU A 216 25.82 -11.14 19.93
CA GLU A 216 27.00 -11.74 20.58
C GLU A 216 26.82 -12.05 22.06
N ARG A 217 25.84 -11.42 22.72
CA ARG A 217 25.65 -11.50 24.18
C ARG A 217 24.34 -12.16 24.60
N ARG A 218 23.60 -12.73 23.65
CA ARG A 218 22.33 -13.41 23.91
C ARG A 218 22.52 -14.58 24.88
N SER A 219 21.60 -14.67 25.83
CA SER A 219 21.46 -15.83 26.69
C SER A 219 20.89 -17.05 25.94
N VAL A 220 21.06 -18.24 26.51
CA VAL A 220 20.47 -19.49 25.96
C VAL A 220 18.95 -19.38 25.82
N ALA A 221 18.29 -18.68 26.76
CA ALA A 221 16.85 -18.45 26.71
C ALA A 221 16.45 -17.52 25.55
N GLU A 222 17.23 -16.47 25.29
CA GLU A 222 16.98 -15.55 24.17
C GLU A 222 17.24 -16.21 22.82
N GLU A 223 18.26 -17.06 22.73
CA GLU A 223 18.51 -17.85 21.52
C GLU A 223 17.35 -18.82 21.23
N ALA A 224 16.88 -19.54 22.25
CA ALA A 224 15.71 -20.42 22.10
C ALA A 224 14.44 -19.63 21.69
N PHE A 225 14.24 -18.45 22.28
CA PHE A 225 13.13 -17.56 21.93
C PHE A 225 13.20 -17.08 20.48
N ILE A 226 14.37 -16.63 20.02
CA ILE A 226 14.57 -16.21 18.61
C ILE A 226 14.31 -17.38 17.65
N GLN A 227 14.85 -18.56 17.94
CA GLN A 227 14.61 -19.75 17.11
C GLN A 227 13.13 -20.12 17.04
N GLN A 228 12.41 -19.96 18.15
CA GLN A 228 10.96 -20.15 18.18
C GLN A 228 10.24 -19.13 17.31
N LEU A 229 10.61 -17.85 17.36
CA LEU A 229 10.02 -16.79 16.53
C LEU A 229 10.27 -17.05 15.04
N GLU A 230 11.47 -17.49 14.67
CA GLU A 230 11.85 -17.79 13.28
C GLU A 230 11.00 -18.92 12.66
N GLN A 231 10.54 -19.86 13.48
CA GLN A 231 9.63 -20.94 13.05
C GLN A 231 8.16 -20.49 12.94
N GLN A 232 7.81 -19.32 13.47
CA GLN A 232 6.44 -18.82 13.55
C GLN A 232 6.14 -17.69 12.56
N PHE A 233 7.07 -17.34 11.67
CA PHE A 233 6.82 -16.29 10.70
C PHE A 233 5.64 -16.65 9.79
N VAL A 234 4.72 -15.69 9.62
CA VAL A 234 3.49 -15.89 8.85
C VAL A 234 3.60 -15.32 7.44
N ASP A 235 4.51 -14.36 7.21
CA ASP A 235 4.74 -13.75 5.91
C ASP A 235 5.76 -14.54 5.06
N GLY A 236 5.82 -14.23 3.76
CA GLY A 236 6.84 -14.69 2.81
C GLY A 236 7.89 -13.63 2.47
N LEU A 237 8.10 -12.61 3.31
CA LEU A 237 9.02 -11.50 3.06
C LEU A 237 10.44 -11.87 3.53
N SER A 238 11.00 -12.95 2.97
CA SER A 238 12.30 -13.51 3.40
C SER A 238 13.47 -12.54 3.29
N ASP A 239 13.39 -11.60 2.34
CA ASP A 239 14.46 -10.66 2.04
C ASP A 239 14.29 -9.34 2.81
N SER A 240 13.32 -9.28 3.73
CA SER A 240 13.04 -8.10 4.53
C SER A 240 13.88 -8.03 5.81
N TYR A 241 14.21 -6.81 6.21
CA TYR A 241 14.76 -6.53 7.54
C TYR A 241 13.74 -6.60 8.66
N VAL A 242 12.46 -6.89 8.36
CA VAL A 242 11.41 -7.08 9.36
C VAL A 242 10.43 -8.15 8.91
N ARG A 243 10.10 -9.07 9.82
CA ARG A 243 9.09 -10.11 9.60
C ARG A 243 8.10 -10.22 10.74
N ALA A 244 6.92 -10.75 10.43
CA ALA A 244 5.81 -10.86 11.35
C ALA A 244 5.60 -12.30 11.79
N THR A 245 5.43 -12.46 13.10
CA THR A 245 4.82 -13.63 13.74
C THR A 245 3.39 -13.24 14.18
N PRO A 246 2.59 -14.17 14.72
CA PRO A 246 1.27 -13.82 15.26
C PRO A 246 1.30 -12.84 16.45
N ASP A 247 2.40 -12.80 17.21
CA ASP A 247 2.49 -12.05 18.47
C ASP A 247 3.55 -10.94 18.44
N TYR A 248 4.52 -11.01 17.52
CA TYR A 248 5.65 -10.09 17.43
C TYR A 248 5.97 -9.70 15.99
N LEU A 249 6.45 -8.48 15.83
CA LEU A 249 7.23 -8.03 14.68
C LEU A 249 8.71 -8.18 15.05
N VAL A 250 9.51 -8.82 14.21
CA VAL A 250 10.92 -9.13 14.47
C VAL A 250 11.76 -8.43 13.41
N GLY A 251 12.62 -7.51 13.84
CA GLY A 251 13.53 -6.78 12.98
C GLY A 251 14.99 -7.17 13.19
N TRP A 252 15.79 -7.04 12.14
CA TRP A 252 17.25 -7.27 12.18
C TRP A 252 18.00 -5.97 11.94
N VAL A 253 19.04 -5.72 12.72
CA VAL A 253 19.89 -4.53 12.60
C VAL A 253 21.30 -4.93 12.23
N TYR A 254 21.79 -4.42 11.10
CA TYR A 254 23.14 -4.65 10.57
C TYR A 254 23.90 -3.32 10.52
N ARG A 255 24.71 -3.05 11.54
CA ARG A 255 25.46 -1.80 11.74
C ARG A 255 26.96 -1.99 11.50
N SER A 256 27.51 -3.14 11.89
CA SER A 256 28.94 -3.40 11.82
C SER A 256 29.31 -3.96 10.44
N VAL A 257 30.51 -3.62 9.94
CA VAL A 257 31.06 -4.21 8.71
C VAL A 257 31.08 -5.74 8.80
N ARG A 258 31.28 -6.27 10.02
CA ARG A 258 31.22 -7.69 10.32
C ARG A 258 29.82 -8.28 10.11
N SER A 259 28.77 -7.61 10.59
CA SER A 259 27.37 -8.03 10.37
C SER A 259 27.03 -8.09 8.88
N THR A 260 27.48 -7.10 8.11
CA THR A 260 27.28 -7.05 6.65
C THR A 260 28.00 -8.17 5.93
N LEU A 261 29.22 -8.54 6.37
CA LEU A 261 30.00 -9.61 5.73
C LEU A 261 29.58 -11.02 6.17
N SER A 262 29.12 -11.18 7.40
CA SER A 262 28.74 -12.49 7.96
C SER A 262 27.28 -12.86 7.71
N GLY A 263 26.43 -11.89 7.36
CA GLY A 263 24.98 -12.08 7.24
C GLY A 263 24.26 -12.22 8.59
N GLN A 264 24.98 -12.11 9.71
CA GLN A 264 24.41 -12.15 11.06
C GLN A 264 24.09 -10.72 11.54
N PRO A 265 22.92 -10.48 12.15
CA PRO A 265 22.58 -9.16 12.68
C PRO A 265 23.47 -8.80 13.87
N ASP A 266 23.65 -7.52 14.15
CA ASP A 266 24.18 -7.08 15.45
C ASP A 266 23.10 -7.16 16.54
N TYR A 267 21.84 -6.86 16.19
CA TYR A 267 20.69 -6.90 17.10
C TYR A 267 19.46 -7.50 16.45
N TYR A 268 18.69 -8.22 17.27
CA TYR A 268 17.28 -8.49 17.02
C TYR A 268 16.43 -7.45 17.75
N CYS A 269 15.48 -6.86 17.03
CA CYS A 269 14.45 -5.98 17.57
C CYS A 269 13.14 -6.77 17.65
N VAL A 270 12.78 -7.24 18.84
CA VAL A 270 11.51 -7.96 19.06
C VAL A 270 10.46 -6.97 19.54
N MET A 271 9.44 -6.75 18.72
CA MET A 271 8.45 -5.69 18.87
C MET A 271 7.06 -6.30 19.07
N PRO A 272 6.43 -6.17 20.26
CA PRO A 272 5.20 -6.88 20.60
C PRO A 272 3.97 -6.30 19.88
N LEU A 273 3.28 -7.14 19.11
CA LEU A 273 2.04 -6.75 18.43
C LEU A 273 0.96 -6.41 19.47
N GLY A 274 0.15 -5.41 19.15
CA GLY A 274 -0.82 -4.84 20.11
C GLY A 274 -0.29 -3.63 20.88
N TYR A 275 1.02 -3.50 21.04
CA TYR A 275 1.68 -2.41 21.78
C TYR A 275 2.47 -1.45 20.88
N ILE A 276 2.71 -1.84 19.63
CA ILE A 276 3.41 -1.02 18.64
C ILE A 276 2.45 -0.46 17.57
N SER A 277 2.90 0.57 16.86
CA SER A 277 2.34 0.99 15.55
C SER A 277 3.38 0.87 14.47
N ALA A 278 2.95 0.57 13.24
CA ALA A 278 3.79 0.60 12.07
C ALA A 278 3.19 1.45 10.95
N GLU A 279 4.02 2.22 10.25
CA GLU A 279 3.67 3.09 9.12
C GLU A 279 4.74 2.93 8.04
N ALA A 280 4.35 2.73 6.79
CA ALA A 280 5.30 2.73 5.66
C ALA A 280 5.51 4.17 5.19
N SER A 281 6.77 4.62 5.09
CA SER A 281 7.09 5.95 4.59
C SER A 281 6.97 6.01 3.08
N LEU A 282 6.53 7.17 2.58
CA LEU A 282 6.87 7.62 1.23
C LEU A 282 8.37 8.01 1.23
N PRO A 283 9.05 8.13 0.07
CA PRO A 283 10.51 8.31 -0.01
C PRO A 283 11.09 9.54 0.72
N GLN A 284 10.27 10.40 1.34
CA GLN A 284 10.72 11.49 2.20
C GLN A 284 9.77 11.71 3.39
N PRO A 285 10.07 11.17 4.59
CA PRO A 285 9.57 11.72 5.84
C PRO A 285 10.47 12.87 6.34
N ASP A 286 9.88 13.83 7.07
CA ASP A 286 10.59 14.93 7.72
C ASP A 286 11.64 14.40 8.71
N TRP A 287 12.91 14.81 8.56
CA TRP A 287 14.09 14.08 9.02
C TRP A 287 14.56 14.40 10.47
N GLU A 288 13.77 15.13 11.25
CA GLU A 288 14.24 15.67 12.54
C GLU A 288 14.18 14.74 13.77
N PRO A 289 13.75 13.46 13.67
CA PRO A 289 14.26 12.47 14.61
C PRO A 289 14.39 11.07 13.99
N PHE A 290 15.55 10.72 13.44
CA PHE A 290 15.83 9.31 13.08
C PHE A 290 16.23 8.50 14.31
N ILE A 291 15.28 7.74 14.82
CA ILE A 291 15.37 7.11 16.13
C ILE A 291 16.10 5.74 16.10
N ILE A 292 16.21 4.99 14.99
CA ILE A 292 17.20 3.86 14.98
C ILE A 292 18.63 4.40 15.07
N GLY A 293 18.90 5.54 14.42
CA GLY A 293 20.19 6.21 14.54
C GLY A 293 20.44 6.70 15.95
N HIS A 294 19.46 7.34 16.60
CA HIS A 294 19.65 7.98 17.91
C HIS A 294 19.32 7.11 19.12
N VAL A 295 18.21 6.38 19.14
CA VAL A 295 17.85 5.48 20.25
C VAL A 295 18.70 4.21 20.26
N LEU A 296 19.08 3.63 19.12
CA LEU A 296 20.07 2.55 19.13
C LEU A 296 21.46 3.07 19.50
N LYS A 297 21.72 4.39 19.45
CA LYS A 297 22.93 5.00 20.01
C LYS A 297 22.80 5.29 21.50
N GLU A 298 21.66 5.78 21.96
CA GLU A 298 21.42 6.16 23.36
C GLU A 298 21.13 4.95 24.25
N ALA A 299 20.26 4.02 23.82
CA ALA A 299 20.01 2.77 24.53
C ALA A 299 21.28 1.90 24.58
N LEU A 300 22.09 1.92 23.52
CA LEU A 300 23.38 1.22 23.49
C LEU A 300 24.47 1.92 24.30
N ALA A 301 24.55 3.25 24.26
CA ALA A 301 25.39 4.04 25.14
C ALA A 301 25.07 3.77 26.62
N THR A 302 23.78 3.63 26.93
CA THR A 302 23.28 3.32 28.26
C THR A 302 23.60 1.86 28.66
N ALA A 303 23.35 0.89 27.78
CA ALA A 303 23.63 -0.53 28.02
C ALA A 303 25.13 -0.85 28.09
N LEU A 304 25.97 -0.14 27.31
CA LEU A 304 27.42 -0.32 27.26
C LEU A 304 28.19 0.63 28.19
N LYS A 305 27.53 1.57 28.87
CA LYS A 305 28.15 2.67 29.64
C LYS A 305 29.19 3.47 28.83
N THR A 306 28.88 3.77 27.58
CA THR A 306 29.77 4.52 26.65
C THR A 306 29.03 5.72 26.05
N THR A 307 29.74 6.60 25.33
CA THR A 307 29.13 7.74 24.62
C THR A 307 28.66 7.35 23.21
N ALA A 308 27.57 7.97 22.75
CA ALA A 308 26.99 7.74 21.42
C ALA A 308 27.99 8.06 20.28
N PRO A 309 28.30 7.13 19.36
CA PRO A 309 29.21 7.40 18.25
C PRO A 309 28.64 8.40 17.22
N ALA A 310 29.50 9.27 16.69
CA ALA A 310 29.17 10.13 15.55
C ALA A 310 29.04 9.30 14.25
N GLY A 311 28.00 9.58 13.44
CA GLY A 311 27.75 8.90 12.15
C GLY A 311 26.69 7.79 12.22
N GLY A 312 25.74 7.85 11.29
CA GLY A 312 24.75 6.80 10.97
C GLY A 312 24.74 6.59 9.45
N PRO A 313 24.14 5.51 8.93
CA PRO A 313 24.09 5.27 7.49
C PRO A 313 23.44 6.45 6.76
N TYR A 314 23.97 6.81 5.59
CA TYR A 314 23.38 7.81 4.73
C TYR A 314 22.01 7.30 4.27
N LEU A 315 20.96 8.06 4.56
CA LEU A 315 19.60 7.72 4.18
C LEU A 315 19.40 8.16 2.72
N GLU A 316 19.51 7.20 1.81
CA GLU A 316 19.24 7.36 0.38
C GLU A 316 17.73 7.41 0.09
N ASP A 317 17.32 7.58 -1.17
CA ASP A 317 15.93 7.54 -1.68
C ASP A 317 15.27 6.15 -1.45
N ARG A 318 15.09 5.74 -0.20
CA ARG A 318 14.57 4.42 0.19
C ARG A 318 13.23 4.56 0.91
N HIS A 319 12.44 3.49 0.82
CA HIS A 319 11.20 3.35 1.57
C HIS A 319 11.51 2.71 2.91
N TYR A 320 10.87 3.17 3.98
CA TYR A 320 11.12 2.68 5.33
C TYR A 320 9.82 2.24 6.02
N LEU A 321 9.91 1.21 6.85
CA LEU A 321 8.88 0.85 7.81
C LEU A 321 9.18 1.50 9.14
N TYR A 322 8.41 2.52 9.49
CA TYR A 322 8.47 3.18 10.77
C TYR A 322 7.66 2.42 11.80
N VAL A 323 8.29 2.02 12.90
CA VAL A 323 7.66 1.33 14.02
C VAL A 323 7.81 2.15 15.29
N ARG A 324 6.70 2.50 15.94
CA ARG A 324 6.69 3.22 17.23
C ARG A 324 6.25 2.29 18.35
N GLY A 325 6.95 2.30 19.48
CA GLY A 325 6.69 1.48 20.66
C GLY A 325 7.27 2.12 21.93
N GLN A 326 7.47 1.30 22.96
CA GLN A 326 8.07 1.72 24.23
C GLN A 326 9.23 0.80 24.60
N SER A 327 10.24 1.32 25.30
CA SER A 327 11.32 0.53 25.89
C SER A 327 10.85 -0.19 27.15
N GLU A 328 11.71 -1.04 27.71
CA GLU A 328 11.48 -1.70 29.00
C GLU A 328 11.23 -0.68 30.13
N ASP A 329 11.91 0.46 30.11
CA ASP A 329 11.73 1.57 31.06
C ASP A 329 10.51 2.45 30.75
N GLY A 330 9.73 2.12 29.70
CA GLY A 330 8.55 2.88 29.26
C GLY A 330 8.85 4.13 28.42
N ALA A 331 10.11 4.38 28.09
CA ALA A 331 10.49 5.49 27.22
C ALA A 331 9.99 5.25 25.79
N PRO A 332 9.52 6.28 25.06
CA PRO A 332 9.12 6.12 23.68
C PRO A 332 10.30 5.67 22.80
N LEU A 333 10.07 4.69 21.94
CA LEU A 333 11.03 4.22 20.94
C LEU A 333 10.42 4.32 19.56
N GLU A 334 11.20 4.78 18.59
CA GLU A 334 10.85 4.72 17.18
C GLU A 334 11.95 4.00 16.40
N LEU A 335 11.54 3.17 15.45
CA LEU A 335 12.40 2.34 14.65
C LEU A 335 12.04 2.55 13.18
N ALA A 336 12.98 2.41 12.25
CA ALA A 336 12.85 2.60 10.83
C ALA A 336 13.68 1.53 10.12
N PHE A 337 13.03 0.64 9.38
CA PHE A 337 13.69 -0.46 8.68
C PHE A 337 13.55 -0.28 7.17
N ASP A 338 14.57 -0.63 6.39
CA ASP A 338 14.45 -0.67 4.93
C ASP A 338 13.23 -1.51 4.53
N TRP A 339 12.44 -0.98 3.60
CA TRP A 339 11.12 -1.51 3.29
C TRP A 339 10.81 -1.52 1.80
N TYR A 340 9.80 -2.31 1.44
CA TYR A 340 9.34 -2.48 0.07
C TYR A 340 8.69 -1.21 -0.48
N GLY A 341 9.14 -0.80 -1.67
CA GLY A 341 8.50 0.20 -2.52
C GLY A 341 7.55 -0.42 -3.55
N PRO A 342 6.74 0.39 -4.25
CA PRO A 342 5.71 -0.10 -5.19
C PRO A 342 6.22 -0.93 -6.37
N ALA A 343 7.52 -0.85 -6.67
CA ALA A 343 8.15 -1.59 -7.76
C ALA A 343 8.70 -2.95 -7.31
N ASP A 344 8.75 -3.23 -6.00
CA ASP A 344 9.41 -4.41 -5.46
C ASP A 344 8.49 -5.64 -5.46
N ASP A 345 9.08 -6.79 -5.78
CA ASP A 345 8.43 -8.09 -5.64
C ASP A 345 8.20 -8.38 -4.15
N GLY A 346 6.95 -8.26 -3.70
CA GLY A 346 6.57 -8.41 -2.29
C GLY A 346 5.84 -7.20 -1.69
N TYR A 347 5.78 -6.07 -2.41
CA TYR A 347 5.11 -4.85 -1.96
C TYR A 347 3.67 -5.08 -1.46
N ASP A 348 2.88 -5.86 -2.20
CA ASP A 348 1.49 -6.13 -1.83
C ASP A 348 1.36 -6.90 -0.51
N GLU A 349 2.28 -7.82 -0.22
CA GLU A 349 2.31 -8.55 1.04
C GLU A 349 2.81 -7.66 2.18
N ALA A 350 3.80 -6.81 1.90
CA ALA A 350 4.29 -5.80 2.83
C ALA A 350 3.17 -4.81 3.24
N GLN A 351 2.28 -4.43 2.32
CA GLN A 351 1.09 -3.63 2.64
C GLN A 351 0.14 -4.38 3.60
N PHE A 352 -0.07 -5.68 3.40
CA PHE A 352 -0.88 -6.49 4.32
C PHE A 352 -0.23 -6.60 5.70
N LEU A 353 1.11 -6.73 5.78
CA LEU A 353 1.81 -6.74 7.07
C LEU A 353 1.59 -5.45 7.86
N VAL A 354 1.71 -4.28 7.23
CA VAL A 354 1.48 -2.99 7.90
C VAL A 354 0.04 -2.91 8.43
N ARG A 355 -0.93 -3.33 7.63
CA ARG A 355 -2.35 -3.40 8.02
C ARG A 355 -2.58 -4.41 9.15
N PHE A 356 -1.86 -5.53 9.14
CA PHE A 356 -1.93 -6.53 10.19
C PHE A 356 -1.45 -5.95 11.53
N VAL A 357 -0.32 -5.24 11.56
CA VAL A 357 0.15 -4.55 12.77
C VAL A 357 -0.90 -3.57 13.30
N TYR A 358 -1.51 -2.77 12.40
CA TYR A 358 -2.59 -1.86 12.78
C TYR A 358 -3.82 -2.59 13.36
N ALA A 359 -4.25 -3.68 12.72
CA ALA A 359 -5.37 -4.49 13.17
C ALA A 359 -5.13 -5.10 14.56
N MET A 360 -3.93 -5.63 14.80
CA MET A 360 -3.54 -6.20 16.09
C MET A 360 -3.56 -5.16 17.21
N ARG A 361 -3.10 -3.94 16.93
CA ARG A 361 -3.20 -2.80 17.87
C ARG A 361 -4.65 -2.47 18.22
N GLN A 362 -5.54 -2.44 17.23
CA GLN A 362 -6.96 -2.16 17.48
C GLN A 362 -7.63 -3.26 18.32
N GLN A 363 -7.36 -4.52 18.02
CA GLN A 363 -7.90 -5.66 18.76
C GLN A 363 -7.45 -5.70 20.22
N LYS A 364 -6.20 -5.34 20.50
CA LYS A 364 -5.71 -5.25 21.88
C LYS A 364 -6.44 -4.14 22.65
N ARG A 365 -6.68 -2.99 22.02
CA ARG A 365 -7.42 -1.86 22.61
C ARG A 365 -8.87 -2.19 22.91
N THR A 366 -9.56 -2.92 22.03
CA THR A 366 -10.96 -3.34 22.26
C THR A 366 -11.06 -4.42 23.33
N SER A 367 -10.13 -5.38 23.34
CA SER A 367 -10.07 -6.45 24.35
C SER A 367 -9.75 -5.91 25.75
N GLY A 368 -8.93 -4.86 25.86
CA GLY A 368 -8.62 -4.19 27.13
C GLY A 368 -9.79 -3.41 27.73
N LYS A 369 -10.72 -2.90 26.91
CA LYS A 369 -11.92 -2.17 27.36
C LYS A 369 -13.06 -3.09 27.85
N MET A 370 -12.98 -4.39 27.59
CA MET A 370 -13.99 -5.38 27.99
C MET A 370 -13.63 -6.13 29.29
N ARG A 371 -12.58 -5.73 30.01
CA ARG A 371 -12.32 -6.24 31.37
C ARG A 371 -12.98 -5.31 32.40
N PRO A 372 -14.04 -5.76 33.10
CA PRO A 372 -14.70 -4.98 34.17
C PRO A 372 -13.78 -4.77 35.39
#